data_AF-A0AB39TF23-F1
#
_entry.id   AF-A0AB39TF23-F1
#
_cell.length_a   1.000
_cell.length_b   1.000
_cell.length_c   1.000
_cell.angle_alpha   90.00
_cell.angle_beta   90.00
_cell.angle_gamma   90.00
#
_symmetry.space_group_name_H-M   'P 1'
#
loop_
_entity.id
_entity.type
_entity.pdbx_description
1 polymer ?
#
loop_
_entity_poly.entity_id
_entity_poly.type
_entity_poly.pdbx_seq_one_letter_code
_entity_poly.pdbx_strand_id
1 'polypeptide(L)'
;MKLARRVAAAGCTLALALGGVIALAPAASATPHACFSYVLDNKPDADKLLVQDACKVGAAGGEEDFRACYRILRDDFVPAVIAANGCRQAPQE
;
A
#
# COMPACT_ATOMS: atom_id res chain seq x y z
N MET A 1 65.51 -13.98 29.19
CA MET A 1 65.39 -12.78 30.05
C MET A 1 64.90 -11.62 29.18
N LYS A 2 63.88 -10.86 29.64
CA LYS A 2 63.58 -9.40 29.40
C LYS A 2 63.65 -8.88 27.93
N LEU A 3 62.75 -8.08 27.34
CA LEU A 3 61.75 -7.11 27.80
C LEU A 3 60.95 -6.58 26.57
N ALA A 4 59.67 -6.22 26.75
CA ALA A 4 58.88 -5.18 26.03
C ALA A 4 58.62 -5.35 24.50
N ARG A 5 57.48 -4.92 23.91
CA ARG A 5 56.72 -3.68 24.09
C ARG A 5 55.31 -3.79 23.47
N ARG A 6 54.35 -3.14 24.10
CA ARG A 6 52.91 -3.04 23.77
C ARG A 6 52.64 -2.45 22.39
N VAL A 7 51.60 -2.94 21.69
CA VAL A 7 50.73 -2.09 20.86
C VAL A 7 49.29 -2.53 21.07
N ALA A 8 48.49 -1.59 21.59
CA ALA A 8 47.06 -1.68 21.71
C ALA A 8 46.40 -1.51 20.34
N ALA A 9 45.41 -2.34 20.03
CA ALA A 9 44.42 -2.03 19.01
C ALA A 9 43.04 -2.22 19.62
N ALA A 10 42.43 -1.09 19.97
CA ALA A 10 41.06 -0.98 20.41
C ALA A 10 40.12 -1.45 19.29
N GLY A 11 39.53 -2.64 19.44
CA GLY A 11 38.43 -3.10 18.62
C GLY A 11 37.11 -2.68 19.26
N CYS A 12 36.50 -1.61 18.74
CA CYS A 12 35.17 -1.16 19.14
C CYS A 12 34.11 -2.22 18.82
N THR A 13 33.69 -3.01 19.81
CA THR A 13 32.44 -3.76 19.75
C THR A 13 31.29 -2.86 20.18
N LEU A 14 30.75 -2.07 19.24
CA LEU A 14 29.46 -1.42 19.41
C LEU A 14 28.35 -2.47 19.23
N ALA A 15 27.97 -3.11 20.34
CA ALA A 15 26.76 -3.92 20.40
C ALA A 15 25.54 -2.98 20.46
N LEU A 16 24.95 -2.68 19.31
CA LEU A 16 23.65 -2.01 19.22
C LEU A 16 22.55 -3.01 19.57
N ALA A 17 22.25 -3.14 20.86
CA ALA A 17 21.03 -3.77 21.36
C ALA A 17 19.86 -2.80 21.15
N LEU A 18 19.34 -2.74 19.91
CA LEU A 18 18.08 -2.08 19.61
C LEU A 18 16.95 -3.09 19.84
N GLY A 19 16.35 -3.04 21.03
CA GLY A 19 15.11 -3.75 21.35
C GLY A 19 14.01 -3.28 20.42
N GLY A 20 13.76 -4.05 19.36
CA GLY A 20 12.73 -3.79 18.37
C GLY A 20 11.35 -4.07 18.95
N VAL A 21 10.71 -3.04 19.50
CA VAL A 21 9.25 -3.03 19.60
C VAL A 21 8.75 -2.61 18.23
N ILE A 22 8.52 -3.59 17.36
CA ILE A 22 7.71 -3.38 16.16
C ILE A 22 6.28 -3.12 16.65
N ALA A 23 5.96 -1.86 16.87
CA ALA A 23 4.58 -1.42 16.92
C ALA A 23 3.99 -1.75 15.55
N LEU A 24 3.32 -2.89 15.45
CA LEU A 24 2.40 -3.22 14.37
C LEU A 24 1.30 -2.17 14.45
N ALA A 25 1.53 -1.02 13.84
CA ALA A 25 0.46 -0.11 13.49
C ALA A 25 -0.56 -0.95 12.69
N PRO A 26 -1.86 -0.82 12.97
CA PRO A 26 -2.85 -1.51 12.16
C PRO A 26 -2.54 -1.16 10.72
N ALA A 27 -2.42 -2.18 9.86
CA ALA A 27 -2.51 -1.97 8.44
C ALA A 27 -3.90 -1.39 8.18
N ALA A 28 -4.02 -0.06 8.29
CA ALA A 28 -5.14 0.66 7.72
C ALA A 28 -5.07 0.28 6.25
N SER A 29 -5.94 -0.62 5.81
CA SER A 29 -5.96 -1.18 4.47
C SER A 29 -5.89 -0.01 3.50
N ALA A 30 -4.69 0.24 2.98
CA ALA A 30 -4.43 1.44 2.21
C ALA A 30 -5.30 1.33 0.96
N THR A 31 -6.10 2.34 0.70
CA THR A 31 -6.87 2.41 -0.54
C THR A 31 -5.90 2.18 -1.70
N PRO A 32 -6.20 1.27 -2.63
CA PRO A 32 -5.37 1.10 -3.82
C PRO A 32 -5.24 2.43 -4.56
N HIS A 33 -4.05 3.01 -4.52
CA HIS A 33 -3.78 4.35 -5.01
C HIS A 33 -3.93 4.41 -6.53
N ALA A 34 -3.49 3.37 -7.24
CA ALA A 34 -3.60 3.30 -8.70
C ALA A 34 -5.07 3.32 -9.16
N CYS A 35 -5.93 2.54 -8.51
CA CYS A 35 -7.37 2.54 -8.79
C CYS A 35 -8.02 3.91 -8.49
N PHE A 36 -7.76 4.45 -7.30
CA PHE A 36 -8.39 5.69 -6.83
C PHE A 36 -8.01 6.87 -7.73
N SER A 37 -6.72 7.06 -7.99
CA SER A 37 -6.21 8.15 -8.81
C SER A 37 -6.69 8.00 -10.25
N TYR A 38 -6.65 6.80 -10.84
CA TYR A 38 -7.14 6.59 -12.20
C TYR A 38 -8.60 7.00 -12.38
N VAL A 39 -9.48 6.62 -11.44
CA VAL A 39 -10.90 6.96 -11.53
C VAL A 39 -11.10 8.47 -11.42
N LEU A 40 -10.46 9.14 -10.45
CA LEU A 40 -10.63 10.58 -10.26
C LEU A 40 -9.95 11.43 -11.34
N ASP A 41 -8.85 10.96 -11.93
CA ASP A 41 -8.20 11.64 -13.05
C ASP A 41 -9.09 11.63 -14.31
N ASN A 42 -9.94 10.61 -14.47
CA ASN A 42 -10.83 10.46 -15.62
C ASN A 42 -12.29 10.87 -15.35
N LYS A 43 -12.71 10.92 -14.08
CA LYS A 43 -14.05 11.35 -13.62
C LYS A 43 -13.87 12.16 -12.32
N PRO A 44 -13.42 13.43 -12.41
CA PRO A 44 -13.02 14.23 -11.24
C PRO A 44 -14.18 14.60 -10.31
N ASP A 45 -15.41 14.51 -10.81
CA ASP A 45 -16.66 14.76 -10.10
C ASP A 45 -17.31 13.47 -9.54
N ALA A 46 -16.64 12.31 -9.61
CA ALA A 46 -17.07 11.10 -8.90
C ALA A 46 -16.98 11.28 -7.38
N ASP A 47 -17.83 10.57 -6.63
CA ASP A 47 -17.79 10.62 -5.17
C ASP A 47 -16.51 9.95 -4.64
N LYS A 48 -15.67 10.74 -3.97
CA LYS A 48 -14.35 10.28 -3.51
C LYS A 48 -14.43 9.15 -2.47
N LEU A 49 -15.44 9.17 -1.59
CA LEU A 49 -15.61 8.12 -0.58
C LEU A 49 -16.06 6.82 -1.24
N LEU A 50 -16.99 6.93 -2.19
CA LEU A 50 -17.47 5.77 -2.95
C LEU A 50 -16.35 5.17 -3.83
N VAL A 51 -15.54 6.00 -4.50
CA VAL A 51 -14.39 5.54 -5.27
C VAL A 51 -13.37 4.84 -4.36
N GLN A 52 -13.11 5.41 -3.18
CA GLN A 52 -12.24 4.79 -2.19
C GLN A 52 -12.74 3.40 -1.77
N ASP A 53 -14.03 3.27 -1.46
CA ASP A 53 -14.60 2.00 -1.02
C ASP A 53 -14.65 0.96 -2.15
N ALA A 54 -15.00 1.39 -3.37
CA ALA A 54 -14.94 0.52 -4.55
C ALA A 54 -13.52 -0.04 -4.78
N CYS A 55 -12.50 0.81 -4.70
CA CYS A 55 -11.11 0.39 -4.88
C CYS A 55 -10.67 -0.57 -3.76
N LYS A 56 -11.05 -0.32 -2.50
CA LYS A 56 -10.78 -1.27 -1.39
C LYS A 56 -11.43 -2.63 -1.61
N VAL A 57 -12.64 -2.68 -2.14
CA VAL A 57 -13.30 -3.94 -2.53
C VAL A 57 -12.50 -4.63 -3.63
N GLY A 58 -12.12 -3.91 -4.68
CA GLY A 58 -11.32 -4.47 -5.78
C GLY A 58 -9.92 -4.94 -5.38
N ALA A 59 -9.37 -4.46 -4.26
CA ALA A 59 -8.03 -4.79 -3.77
C ALA A 59 -7.85 -6.28 -3.46
N ALA A 60 -8.93 -6.97 -3.05
CA ALA A 60 -8.89 -8.41 -2.77
C ALA A 60 -8.57 -9.24 -4.03
N GLY A 61 -8.90 -8.72 -5.22
CA GLY A 61 -8.60 -9.34 -6.50
C GLY A 61 -9.49 -10.53 -6.86
N GLY A 62 -9.46 -10.94 -8.13
CA GLY A 62 -10.35 -11.99 -8.65
C GLY A 62 -11.65 -11.46 -9.27
N GLU A 63 -12.45 -12.36 -9.82
CA GLU A 63 -13.60 -11.99 -10.65
C GLU A 63 -14.75 -11.38 -9.83
N GLU A 64 -15.00 -11.89 -8.62
CA GLU A 64 -16.07 -11.39 -7.75
C GLU A 64 -15.78 -9.97 -7.25
N ASP A 65 -14.56 -9.74 -6.75
CA ASP A 65 -14.14 -8.42 -6.26
C ASP A 65 -14.04 -7.38 -7.39
N PHE A 66 -13.59 -7.79 -8.58
CA PHE A 66 -13.67 -6.96 -9.77
C PHE A 66 -15.12 -6.55 -10.08
N ARG A 67 -16.07 -7.50 -10.07
CA ARG A 67 -17.48 -7.22 -10.34
C ARG A 67 -18.10 -6.30 -9.30
N ALA A 68 -17.75 -6.48 -8.02
CA ALA A 68 -18.24 -5.64 -6.93
C ALA A 68 -17.70 -4.21 -7.05
N CYS A 69 -16.40 -4.03 -7.24
CA CYS A 69 -15.77 -2.73 -7.53
C CYS A 69 -16.45 -2.05 -8.73
N TYR A 70 -16.60 -2.77 -9.83
CA TYR A 70 -17.21 -2.26 -11.06
C TYR A 70 -18.64 -1.77 -10.80
N ARG A 71 -19.46 -2.56 -10.10
CA ARG A 71 -20.86 -2.21 -9.82
C ARG A 71 -20.95 -0.94 -8.99
N ILE A 72 -20.17 -0.83 -7.91
CA ILE A 72 -20.17 0.36 -7.04
C ILE A 72 -19.89 1.62 -7.86
N LEU A 73 -18.82 1.62 -8.67
CA LEU A 73 -18.48 2.76 -9.53
C LEU A 73 -19.56 3.06 -10.58
N ARG A 74 -20.21 2.03 -11.14
CA ARG A 74 -21.28 2.21 -12.12
C ARG A 74 -22.54 2.82 -11.51
N ASP A 75 -22.86 2.45 -10.28
CA ASP A 75 -23.99 2.99 -9.53
C ASP A 75 -23.78 4.49 -9.19
N ASP A 76 -22.52 4.93 -9.09
CA ASP A 76 -22.09 6.33 -9.02
C ASP A 76 -21.93 7.02 -10.40
N PHE A 77 -22.47 6.41 -11.45
CA PHE A 77 -22.41 6.95 -12.82
C PHE A 77 -21.00 7.12 -13.40
N VAL A 78 -19.97 6.49 -12.82
CA VAL A 78 -18.61 6.46 -13.42
C VAL A 78 -18.65 5.69 -14.73
N PRO A 79 -18.18 6.22 -15.87
CA PRO A 79 -18.27 5.55 -17.17
C PRO A 79 -17.69 4.14 -17.15
N ALA A 80 -18.34 3.20 -17.86
CA ALA A 80 -18.02 1.78 -17.78
C ALA A 80 -16.55 1.44 -18.09
N VAL A 81 -15.96 2.12 -19.08
CA VAL A 81 -14.54 1.92 -19.42
C VAL A 81 -13.63 2.38 -18.28
N ILE A 82 -13.94 3.50 -17.64
CA ILE A 82 -13.17 4.03 -16.51
C ILE A 82 -13.32 3.13 -15.29
N ALA A 83 -14.54 2.69 -14.97
CA ALA A 83 -14.80 1.76 -13.88
C ALA A 83 -14.05 0.44 -14.06
N ALA A 84 -14.13 -0.17 -15.26
CA ALA A 84 -13.43 -1.42 -15.54
C ALA A 84 -11.90 -1.28 -15.47
N ASN A 85 -11.34 -0.20 -16.04
CA ASN A 85 -9.89 0.01 -16.03
C ASN A 85 -9.37 0.38 -14.63
N GLY A 86 -10.12 1.14 -13.85
CA GLY A 86 -9.79 1.44 -12.45
C GLY A 86 -9.77 0.17 -11.60
N CYS A 87 -10.83 -0.64 -11.67
CA CYS A 87 -10.92 -1.88 -10.89
C CYS A 87 -9.86 -2.93 -11.26
N ARG A 88 -9.34 -2.94 -12.50
CA ARG A 88 -8.20 -3.82 -12.87
C ARG A 88 -6.88 -3.43 -12.19
N GLN A 89 -6.75 -2.16 -11.80
CA GLN A 89 -5.55 -1.66 -11.13
C GLN A 89 -5.58 -1.94 -9.62
N ALA A 90 -6.75 -2.10 -9.02
CA ALA A 90 -6.91 -2.25 -7.58
C ALA A 90 -6.09 -3.39 -6.93
N PRO A 91 -5.96 -4.61 -7.53
CA PRO A 91 -5.18 -5.69 -6.92
C PRO A 91 -3.68 -5.69 -7.31
N GLN A 92 -3.17 -4.62 -7.95
CA GLN A 92 -1.79 -4.58 -8.46
C GLN A 92 -0.79 -3.98 -7.45
N GLU A 93 -1.23 -3.70 -6.22
CA GLU A 93 -0.48 -3.01 -5.16
C GLU A 93 -0.30 -3.88 -3.92
#